data_AF-A0A5Y8NY65-F1
#
_entry.id   AF-A0A5Y8NY65-F1
#
_cell.length_a   1.000
_cell.length_b   1.000
_cell.length_c   1.000
_cell.angle_alpha   90.00
_cell.angle_beta   90.00
_cell.angle_gamma   90.00
#
_symmetry.space_group_name_H-M   'P 1'
#
loop_
_entity.id
_entity.type
_entity.pdbx_description
1 polymer ?
#
loop_
_entity_poly.entity_id
_entity_poly.type
_entity_poly.pdbx_seq_one_letter_code
_entity_poly.pdbx_strand_id
1 'polypeptide(L)'
;SSKERLDDSFINFAKAYMLHVHSFNKAKTKHSTLSMLKIVEFVLLKINMEANVSYCNNSVFDECIRIASEKYSKAHAFSIGKELEKLSSFLSDNNMTNLSYLFWVNPIRYRITQSWTGYDSTLEGHSRLPDIKSVIAIAEIFSKRDEQLSLRDIFTTSVLALLMCAPSRISEILALPADCEITECDGKGIQRYGLRFFSAKGYEGNIKWIPTLMIPVAKKAITRLKELSSQARLLAAEIQKNHSNSTMGTLKENIPQDFPWYDREKKIEYSNALCLLTEGQLNQNKKKMLDKLFRPTMSFFKTDIVDSD
;
A
#
# COMPACT_ATOMS: atom_id res chain seq x y z
N SER A 1 -15.85 -18.75 -11.13
CA SER A 1 -14.40 -18.93 -10.94
C SER A 1 -14.18 -20.34 -10.44
N SER A 2 -14.00 -21.31 -11.35
CA SER A 2 -13.61 -22.66 -10.95
C SER A 2 -12.23 -22.59 -10.30
N LYS A 3 -12.08 -23.32 -9.19
CA LYS A 3 -10.87 -23.48 -8.39
C LYS A 3 -9.94 -24.50 -9.06
N GLU A 4 -9.84 -24.47 -10.38
CA GLU A 4 -9.09 -25.47 -11.14
C GLU A 4 -7.62 -25.09 -11.13
N ARG A 5 -6.82 -26.08 -10.73
CA ARG A 5 -5.37 -26.06 -10.74
C ARG A 5 -4.91 -26.06 -12.20
N LEU A 6 -3.85 -25.31 -12.52
CA LEU A 6 -3.20 -25.37 -13.84
C LEU A 6 -2.69 -26.78 -14.12
N ASP A 7 -2.67 -27.15 -15.39
CA ASP A 7 -2.12 -28.42 -15.88
C ASP A 7 -0.72 -28.68 -15.33
N ASP A 8 -0.43 -29.93 -14.95
CA ASP A 8 0.82 -30.30 -14.29
C ASP A 8 2.05 -30.08 -15.20
N SER A 9 1.88 -30.12 -16.53
CA SER A 9 2.95 -29.80 -17.49
C SER A 9 3.27 -28.30 -17.57
N PHE A 10 2.34 -27.43 -17.18
CA PHE A 10 2.50 -25.97 -17.27
C PHE A 10 2.70 -25.28 -15.93
N ILE A 11 2.16 -25.83 -14.83
CA ILE A 11 2.11 -25.16 -13.53
C ILE A 11 3.48 -24.79 -12.96
N ASN A 12 4.49 -25.63 -13.20
CA ASN A 12 5.85 -25.37 -12.73
C ASN A 12 6.49 -24.20 -13.47
N PHE A 13 6.27 -24.12 -14.78
CA PHE A 13 6.67 -22.95 -15.58
C PHE A 13 5.95 -21.69 -15.09
N ALA A 14 4.62 -21.74 -14.92
CA ALA A 14 3.84 -20.60 -14.47
C ALA A 14 4.33 -20.04 -13.12
N LYS A 15 4.66 -20.93 -12.17
CA LYS A 15 5.24 -20.54 -10.87
C LYS A 15 6.62 -19.89 -11.05
N ALA A 16 7.51 -20.50 -11.83
CA ALA A 16 8.85 -19.98 -12.07
C ALA A 16 8.82 -18.61 -12.78
N TYR A 17 7.95 -18.45 -13.78
CA TYR A 17 7.77 -17.19 -14.49
C TYR A 17 7.20 -16.10 -13.56
N MET A 18 6.20 -16.41 -12.73
CA MET A 18 5.68 -15.46 -11.74
C MET A 18 6.77 -15.03 -10.74
N LEU A 19 7.59 -15.96 -10.27
CA LEU A 19 8.72 -15.65 -9.39
C LEU A 19 9.71 -14.71 -10.09
N HIS A 20 10.13 -15.02 -11.32
CA HIS A 20 11.00 -14.16 -12.13
C HIS A 20 10.41 -12.75 -12.26
N VAL A 21 9.14 -12.63 -12.65
CA VAL A 21 8.46 -11.34 -12.82
C VAL A 21 8.43 -10.53 -11.52
N HIS A 22 8.29 -11.19 -10.36
CA HIS A 22 8.31 -10.55 -9.05
C HIS A 22 9.73 -10.18 -8.58
N SER A 23 10.75 -10.98 -8.89
CA SER A 23 12.14 -10.68 -8.54
C SER A 23 12.65 -9.41 -9.25
N PHE A 24 12.22 -9.16 -10.48
CA PHE A 24 12.66 -8.00 -11.27
C PHE A 24 11.72 -6.77 -11.18
N ASN A 25 10.53 -6.89 -10.58
CA ASN A 25 9.61 -5.77 -10.40
C ASN A 25 9.15 -5.62 -8.94
N LYS A 26 9.44 -4.47 -8.32
CA LYS A 26 8.97 -4.10 -6.96
C LYS A 26 7.44 -3.94 -6.80
N ALA A 27 6.64 -4.24 -7.82
CA ALA A 27 5.20 -4.02 -7.81
C ALA A 27 4.41 -5.18 -7.19
N LYS A 28 3.37 -4.85 -6.41
CA LYS A 28 2.44 -5.82 -5.83
C LYS A 28 1.61 -6.53 -6.92
N THR A 29 1.40 -7.83 -6.71
CA THR A 29 0.45 -8.75 -7.37
C THR A 29 0.00 -8.38 -8.80
N LYS A 30 0.57 -9.04 -9.82
CA LYS A 30 0.15 -8.83 -11.21
C LYS A 30 -1.01 -9.76 -11.60
N HIS A 31 -2.24 -9.35 -11.27
CA HIS A 31 -3.45 -10.09 -11.66
C HIS A 31 -3.53 -10.35 -13.17
N SER A 32 -3.10 -9.40 -14.00
CA SER A 32 -3.07 -9.57 -15.46
C SER A 32 -2.07 -10.64 -15.92
N THR A 33 -0.92 -10.80 -15.25
CA THR A 33 0.06 -11.86 -15.57
C THR A 33 -0.52 -13.24 -15.26
N LEU A 34 -1.20 -13.38 -14.12
CA LEU A 34 -1.86 -14.65 -13.77
C LEU A 34 -3.01 -14.98 -14.74
N SER A 35 -3.84 -13.99 -15.10
CA SER A 35 -4.89 -14.16 -16.11
C SER A 35 -4.30 -14.56 -17.46
N MET A 36 -3.18 -13.93 -17.86
CA MET A 36 -2.47 -14.26 -19.09
C MET A 36 -2.00 -15.72 -19.08
N LEU A 37 -1.32 -16.18 -18.02
CA LEU A 37 -0.83 -17.55 -17.90
C LEU A 37 -1.94 -18.60 -18.01
N LYS A 38 -3.11 -18.33 -17.39
CA LYS A 38 -4.29 -19.20 -17.50
C LYS A 38 -4.85 -19.27 -18.92
N ILE A 39 -4.81 -18.17 -19.66
CA ILE A 39 -5.27 -18.15 -21.05
C ILE A 39 -4.28 -18.91 -21.94
N VAL A 40 -2.97 -18.72 -21.74
CA VAL A 40 -1.94 -19.44 -22.50
C VAL A 40 -2.07 -20.95 -22.30
N GLU A 41 -2.17 -21.41 -21.06
CA GLU A 41 -2.41 -22.82 -20.74
C GLU A 41 -3.67 -23.35 -21.43
N PHE A 42 -4.80 -22.65 -21.28
CA PHE A 42 -6.05 -23.04 -21.91
C PHE A 42 -5.92 -23.16 -23.45
N VAL A 43 -5.23 -22.22 -24.09
CA VAL A 43 -5.04 -22.23 -25.55
C VAL A 43 -4.10 -23.34 -25.99
N LEU A 44 -3.02 -23.59 -25.26
CA LEU A 44 -2.10 -24.70 -25.54
C LEU A 44 -2.81 -26.05 -25.44
N LEU A 45 -3.61 -26.25 -24.38
CA LEU A 45 -4.45 -27.45 -24.25
C LEU A 45 -5.44 -27.59 -25.40
N LYS A 46 -6.07 -26.47 -25.81
CA LYS A 46 -7.07 -26.46 -26.89
C LYS A 46 -6.46 -26.79 -28.27
N ILE A 47 -5.27 -26.26 -28.58
CA ILE A 47 -4.66 -26.38 -29.92
C ILE A 47 -3.74 -27.60 -30.02
N ASN A 48 -2.92 -27.83 -28.99
CA ASN A 48 -1.84 -28.80 -29.01
C ASN A 48 -2.15 -30.07 -28.20
N MET A 49 -3.28 -30.11 -27.48
CA MET A 49 -3.64 -31.19 -26.55
C MET A 49 -2.65 -31.39 -25.38
N GLU A 50 -1.69 -30.48 -25.23
CA GLU A 50 -0.63 -30.50 -24.22
C GLU A 50 -0.29 -29.05 -23.83
N ALA A 51 -0.18 -28.76 -22.53
CA ALA A 51 0.13 -27.42 -22.03
C ALA A 51 1.65 -27.14 -22.02
N ASN A 52 2.34 -27.44 -23.12
CA ASN A 52 3.79 -27.28 -23.22
C ASN A 52 4.18 -25.90 -23.77
N VAL A 53 4.96 -25.17 -22.99
CA VAL A 53 5.43 -23.81 -23.31
C VAL A 53 6.24 -23.76 -24.62
N SER A 54 6.92 -24.86 -24.96
CA SER A 54 7.73 -24.93 -26.19
C SER A 54 6.92 -24.78 -27.47
N TYR A 55 5.61 -25.02 -27.41
CA TYR A 55 4.68 -24.85 -28.53
C TYR A 55 4.16 -23.42 -28.67
N CYS A 56 4.52 -22.49 -27.78
CA CYS A 56 4.14 -21.09 -27.92
C CYS A 56 4.63 -20.53 -29.27
N ASN A 57 3.71 -19.91 -30.00
CA ASN A 57 3.96 -19.25 -31.27
C ASN A 57 2.96 -18.09 -31.46
N ASN A 58 3.10 -17.35 -32.57
CA ASN A 58 2.23 -16.21 -32.86
C ASN A 58 0.74 -16.60 -32.93
N SER A 59 0.40 -17.75 -33.53
CA SER A 59 -0.99 -18.21 -33.62
C SER A 59 -1.60 -18.52 -32.25
N VAL A 60 -0.80 -19.09 -31.33
CA VAL A 60 -1.23 -19.31 -29.93
C VAL A 60 -1.51 -17.96 -29.26
N PHE A 61 -0.65 -16.96 -29.44
CA PHE A 61 -0.84 -15.65 -28.81
C PHE A 61 -1.99 -14.84 -29.43
N ASP A 62 -2.24 -14.98 -30.74
CA ASP A 62 -3.40 -14.39 -31.41
C ASP A 62 -4.71 -15.00 -30.90
N GLU A 63 -4.74 -16.32 -30.68
CA GLU A 63 -5.91 -16.97 -30.06
C GLU A 63 -6.08 -16.55 -28.59
N CYS A 64 -4.98 -16.40 -27.84
CA CYS A 64 -5.01 -15.89 -26.46
C CYS A 64 -5.65 -14.50 -26.39
N ILE A 65 -5.25 -13.58 -27.26
CA ILE A 65 -5.76 -12.21 -27.22
C ILE A 65 -7.21 -12.12 -27.71
N ARG A 66 -7.63 -13.01 -28.62
CA ARG A 66 -9.04 -13.17 -29.02
C ARG A 66 -9.89 -13.57 -27.82
N ILE A 67 -9.51 -14.64 -27.11
CA ILE A 67 -10.22 -15.11 -25.91
C ILE A 67 -10.22 -14.03 -24.81
N ALA A 68 -9.10 -13.34 -24.63
CA ALA A 68 -9.02 -12.25 -23.65
C ALA A 68 -9.99 -11.11 -23.98
N SER A 69 -10.16 -10.79 -25.26
CA SER A 69 -11.06 -9.74 -25.74
C SER A 69 -12.54 -10.11 -25.60
N GLU A 70 -12.86 -11.40 -25.70
CA GLU A 70 -14.23 -11.90 -25.50
C GLU A 70 -14.62 -11.97 -24.01
N LYS A 71 -13.65 -12.31 -23.15
CA LYS A 71 -13.90 -12.58 -21.73
C LYS A 71 -13.76 -11.36 -20.82
N TYR A 72 -12.93 -10.38 -21.18
CA TYR A 72 -12.57 -9.26 -20.31
C TYR A 72 -12.88 -7.91 -20.93
N SER A 73 -12.92 -6.86 -20.09
CA SER A 73 -13.04 -5.48 -20.59
C SER A 73 -11.86 -5.12 -21.50
N LYS A 74 -12.08 -4.20 -22.46
CA LYS A 74 -11.05 -3.76 -23.42
C LYS A 74 -9.74 -3.32 -22.74
N ALA A 75 -9.84 -2.65 -21.58
CA ALA A 75 -8.69 -2.23 -20.78
C ALA A 75 -7.91 -3.42 -20.19
N HIS A 76 -8.62 -4.43 -19.70
CA HIS A 76 -8.00 -5.61 -19.10
C HIS A 76 -7.43 -6.55 -20.17
N ALA A 77 -8.12 -6.74 -21.30
CA ALA A 77 -7.62 -7.47 -22.47
C ALA A 77 -6.34 -6.82 -23.03
N PHE A 78 -6.32 -5.49 -23.12
CA PHE A 78 -5.11 -4.75 -23.48
C PHE A 78 -3.95 -5.02 -22.50
N SER A 79 -4.23 -5.04 -21.20
CA SER A 79 -3.23 -5.34 -20.16
C SER A 79 -2.71 -6.77 -20.27
N ILE A 80 -3.57 -7.75 -20.56
CA ILE A 80 -3.18 -9.13 -20.85
C ILE A 80 -2.26 -9.20 -22.07
N GLY A 81 -2.62 -8.51 -23.16
CA GLY A 81 -1.77 -8.46 -24.36
C GLY A 81 -0.40 -7.84 -24.09
N LYS A 82 -0.30 -6.84 -23.20
CA LYS A 82 1.00 -6.30 -22.78
C LYS A 82 1.83 -7.29 -21.97
N GLU A 83 1.20 -8.20 -21.22
CA GLU A 83 1.92 -9.28 -20.54
C GLU A 83 2.29 -10.42 -21.50
N LEU A 84 1.51 -10.67 -22.56
CA LEU A 84 1.87 -11.60 -23.65
C LEU A 84 3.09 -11.14 -24.44
N GLU A 85 3.20 -9.84 -24.76
CA GLU A 85 4.42 -9.28 -25.40
C GLU A 85 5.69 -9.56 -24.57
N LYS A 86 5.58 -9.39 -23.24
CA LYS A 86 6.69 -9.68 -22.32
C LYS A 86 7.02 -11.16 -22.27
N LEU A 87 5.99 -12.01 -22.24
CA LEU A 87 6.18 -13.45 -22.30
C LEU A 87 6.85 -13.86 -23.61
N SER A 88 6.42 -13.32 -24.76
CA SER A 88 7.03 -13.56 -26.07
C SER A 88 8.53 -13.27 -26.06
N SER A 89 8.90 -12.10 -25.52
CA SER A 89 10.32 -11.69 -25.43
C SER A 89 11.09 -12.62 -24.50
N PHE A 90 10.54 -12.92 -23.32
CA PHE A 90 11.15 -13.82 -22.34
C PHE A 90 11.40 -15.23 -22.92
N LEU A 91 10.42 -15.80 -23.62
CA LEU A 91 10.56 -17.13 -24.21
C LEU A 91 11.62 -17.17 -25.31
N SER A 92 11.67 -16.14 -26.15
CA SER A 92 12.70 -15.99 -27.18
C SER A 92 14.09 -15.83 -26.57
N ASP A 93 14.26 -14.92 -25.60
CA ASP A 93 15.56 -14.61 -24.99
C ASP A 93 16.15 -15.83 -24.26
N ASN A 94 15.29 -16.74 -23.79
CA ASN A 94 15.70 -17.95 -23.07
C ASN A 94 15.64 -19.23 -23.93
N ASN A 95 15.41 -19.12 -25.25
CA ASN A 95 15.29 -20.25 -26.18
C ASN A 95 14.32 -21.34 -25.68
N MET A 96 13.18 -20.93 -25.12
CA MET A 96 12.20 -21.84 -24.50
C MET A 96 11.14 -22.35 -25.48
N THR A 97 11.26 -22.02 -26.77
CA THR A 97 10.30 -22.40 -27.83
C THR A 97 10.99 -23.23 -28.91
N ASN A 98 10.21 -24.06 -29.60
CA ASN A 98 10.70 -24.84 -30.74
C ASN A 98 11.05 -23.95 -31.96
N LEU A 99 10.59 -22.70 -31.96
CA LEU A 99 10.96 -21.68 -32.93
C LEU A 99 12.21 -20.93 -32.44
N SER A 100 13.19 -20.77 -33.33
CA SER A 100 14.41 -19.99 -33.07
C SER A 100 14.14 -18.49 -32.89
N TYR A 101 12.94 -18.01 -33.24
CA TYR A 101 12.54 -16.62 -33.11
C TYR A 101 11.02 -16.52 -32.89
N LEU A 102 10.62 -15.98 -31.74
CA LEU A 102 9.23 -15.68 -31.40
C LEU A 102 9.08 -14.18 -31.09
N PHE A 103 8.53 -13.45 -32.06
CA PHE A 103 8.24 -12.02 -31.90
C PHE A 103 6.76 -11.76 -32.15
N TRP A 104 6.08 -11.34 -31.09
CA TRP A 104 4.66 -11.01 -31.10
C TRP A 104 4.40 -9.63 -30.50
N VAL A 105 3.44 -8.91 -31.08
CA VAL A 105 3.05 -7.55 -30.66
C VAL A 105 1.55 -7.51 -30.44
N ASN A 106 1.11 -6.87 -29.35
CA ASN A 106 -0.30 -6.78 -29.02
C ASN A 106 -1.09 -6.00 -30.09
N PRO A 107 -2.11 -6.61 -30.72
CA PRO A 107 -2.94 -5.93 -31.72
C PRO A 107 -3.93 -4.95 -31.08
N ILE A 108 -4.27 -5.11 -29.80
CA ILE A 108 -5.22 -4.23 -29.13
C ILE A 108 -4.60 -2.84 -28.96
N ARG A 109 -5.25 -1.84 -29.53
CA ARG A 109 -4.99 -0.42 -29.25
C ARG A 109 -5.96 0.07 -28.20
N TYR A 110 -5.43 0.43 -27.04
CA TYR A 110 -6.20 1.05 -25.96
C TYR A 110 -5.52 2.35 -25.57
N ARG A 111 -6.16 3.48 -25.90
CA ARG A 111 -5.73 4.77 -25.36
C ARG A 111 -6.18 4.79 -23.91
N ILE A 112 -5.22 4.81 -22.99
CA ILE A 112 -5.49 5.18 -21.59
C ILE A 112 -5.89 6.65 -21.66
N THR A 113 -7.18 6.94 -21.81
CA THR A 113 -7.69 8.25 -21.48
C THR A 113 -7.32 8.46 -20.02
N GLN A 114 -6.52 9.50 -19.73
CA GLN A 114 -6.49 10.00 -18.37
C GLN A 114 -7.95 10.30 -18.04
N SER A 115 -8.56 9.51 -17.16
CA SER A 115 -9.95 9.66 -16.74
C SER A 115 -10.20 10.94 -15.95
N TRP A 116 -9.19 11.81 -15.87
CA TRP A 116 -9.28 13.09 -15.21
C TRP A 116 -9.84 14.10 -16.22
N THR A 117 -11.15 14.26 -16.19
CA THR A 117 -11.89 15.31 -16.91
C THR A 117 -11.96 16.60 -16.10
N GLY A 118 -11.05 16.80 -15.15
CA GLY A 118 -11.19 17.79 -14.08
C GLY A 118 -12.10 17.32 -12.96
N TYR A 119 -12.17 18.11 -11.89
CA TYR A 119 -13.22 17.98 -10.88
C TYR A 119 -14.53 18.48 -11.48
N ASP A 120 -15.64 17.73 -11.32
CA ASP A 120 -16.97 18.30 -11.49
C ASP A 120 -17.06 19.51 -10.55
N SER A 121 -17.29 20.71 -11.08
CA SER A 121 -17.27 21.95 -10.30
C SER A 121 -18.26 21.95 -9.14
N THR A 122 -19.28 21.08 -9.18
CA THR A 122 -20.30 21.02 -8.14
C THR A 122 -19.86 20.18 -6.94
N LEU A 123 -19.05 19.11 -7.12
CA LEU A 123 -18.54 18.12 -6.13
C LEU A 123 -19.51 17.58 -5.05
N GLU A 124 -20.69 18.16 -4.91
CA GLU A 124 -21.70 17.89 -3.91
C GLU A 124 -22.40 16.57 -4.25
N GLY A 125 -22.39 15.63 -3.31
CA GLY A 125 -22.95 14.29 -3.51
C GLY A 125 -22.08 13.32 -4.33
N HIS A 126 -20.82 13.67 -4.65
CA HIS A 126 -19.95 12.74 -5.36
C HIS A 126 -19.63 11.50 -4.51
N SER A 127 -19.98 10.31 -5.00
CA SER A 127 -19.89 9.03 -4.27
C SER A 127 -18.49 8.64 -3.76
N ARG A 128 -17.44 9.31 -4.24
CA ARG A 128 -16.04 9.10 -3.79
C ARG A 128 -15.55 10.13 -2.75
N LEU A 129 -16.36 11.12 -2.38
CA LEU A 129 -16.04 12.08 -1.33
C LEU A 129 -16.72 11.68 -0.02
N PRO A 130 -16.11 11.97 1.13
CA PRO A 130 -16.76 11.76 2.41
C PRO A 130 -17.99 12.67 2.53
N ASP A 131 -19.04 12.16 3.16
CA ASP A 131 -20.22 12.94 3.52
C ASP A 131 -19.83 14.11 4.45
N ILE A 132 -20.37 15.30 4.17
CA ILE A 132 -20.02 16.52 4.88
C ILE A 132 -20.39 16.45 6.37
N LYS A 133 -21.51 15.80 6.72
CA LYS A 133 -21.91 15.64 8.12
C LYS A 133 -20.89 14.78 8.87
N SER A 134 -20.37 13.76 8.21
CA SER A 134 -19.31 12.90 8.76
C SER A 134 -18.01 13.69 9.00
N VAL A 135 -17.61 14.57 8.07
CA VAL A 135 -16.43 15.43 8.25
C VAL A 135 -16.62 16.41 9.41
N ILE A 136 -17.80 17.04 9.51
CA ILE A 136 -18.14 17.95 10.61
C ILE A 136 -18.13 17.22 11.95
N ALA A 137 -18.71 16.02 12.04
CA ALA A 137 -18.71 15.22 13.26
C ALA A 137 -17.28 14.91 13.74
N ILE A 138 -16.36 14.56 12.83
CA ILE A 138 -14.95 14.36 13.18
C ILE A 138 -14.30 15.64 13.70
N ALA A 139 -14.60 16.79 13.09
CA ALA A 139 -14.10 18.08 13.54
C ALA A 139 -14.62 18.45 14.94
N GLU A 140 -15.91 18.23 15.19
CA GLU A 140 -16.55 18.44 16.50
C GLU A 140 -15.89 17.59 17.57
N ILE A 141 -15.71 16.28 17.33
CA ILE A 141 -15.02 15.37 18.25
C ILE A 141 -13.57 15.85 18.48
N PHE A 142 -12.83 16.19 17.44
CA PHE A 142 -11.45 16.67 17.55
C PHE A 142 -11.32 17.95 18.40
N SER A 143 -12.33 18.84 18.30
CA SER A 143 -12.37 20.13 18.99
C SER A 143 -12.61 20.03 20.50
N LYS A 144 -13.21 18.93 20.98
CA LYS A 144 -13.41 18.68 22.41
C LYS A 144 -12.09 18.67 23.17
N ARG A 145 -12.21 18.89 24.48
CA ARG A 145 -11.09 18.76 25.42
C ARG A 145 -10.70 17.29 25.57
N ASP A 146 -9.42 17.04 25.79
CA ASP A 146 -8.83 15.70 25.75
C ASP A 146 -9.41 14.80 26.86
N GLU A 147 -9.79 15.35 28.01
CA GLU A 147 -10.41 14.61 29.12
C GLU A 147 -11.83 14.12 28.79
N GLN A 148 -12.46 14.65 27.74
CA GLN A 148 -13.79 14.26 27.28
C GLN A 148 -13.75 13.20 26.18
N LEU A 149 -12.55 12.76 25.78
CA LEU A 149 -12.34 11.88 24.65
C LEU A 149 -11.70 10.58 25.12
N SER A 150 -12.10 9.47 24.52
CA SER A 150 -11.34 8.24 24.69
C SER A 150 -9.99 8.36 23.98
N LEU A 151 -8.99 7.58 24.40
CA LEU A 151 -7.70 7.52 23.68
C LEU A 151 -7.90 7.14 22.20
N ARG A 152 -8.94 6.34 21.91
CA ARG A 152 -9.34 5.97 20.55
C ARG A 152 -9.81 7.18 19.75
N ASP A 153 -10.67 8.02 20.32
CA ASP A 153 -11.16 9.25 19.69
C ASP A 153 -10.00 10.21 19.41
N ILE A 154 -9.12 10.41 20.41
CA ILE A 154 -7.93 11.25 20.28
C ILE A 154 -7.06 10.76 19.12
N PHE A 155 -6.75 9.46 19.06
CA PHE A 155 -5.93 8.90 17.99
C PHE A 155 -6.60 9.05 16.62
N THR A 156 -7.86 8.60 16.50
CA THR A 156 -8.59 8.56 15.22
C THR A 156 -8.76 9.97 14.66
N THR A 157 -9.28 10.90 15.47
CA THR A 157 -9.52 12.26 15.01
C THR A 157 -8.23 13.02 14.75
N SER A 158 -7.12 12.74 15.46
CA SER A 158 -5.83 13.35 15.16
C SER A 158 -5.26 12.89 13.82
N VAL A 159 -5.36 11.58 13.50
CA VAL A 159 -4.94 11.07 12.17
C VAL A 159 -5.80 11.69 11.06
N LEU A 160 -7.11 11.77 11.25
CA LEU A 160 -8.02 12.38 10.26
C LEU A 160 -7.78 13.89 10.13
N ALA A 161 -7.54 14.60 11.22
CA ALA A 161 -7.20 16.03 11.20
C ALA A 161 -5.92 16.29 10.40
N LEU A 162 -4.89 15.44 10.54
CA LEU A 162 -3.67 15.54 9.73
C LEU A 162 -3.92 15.27 8.25
N LEU A 163 -4.81 14.35 7.90
CA LEU A 163 -5.23 14.14 6.51
C LEU A 163 -5.93 15.38 5.92
N MET A 164 -6.66 16.14 6.74
CA MET A 164 -7.26 17.41 6.31
C MET A 164 -6.23 18.54 6.22
N CYS A 165 -5.20 18.54 7.08
CA CYS A 165 -4.11 19.53 7.05
C CYS A 165 -3.15 19.31 5.88
N ALA A 166 -2.82 18.06 5.59
CA ALA A 166 -1.83 17.64 4.60
C ALA A 166 -2.32 16.40 3.84
N PRO A 167 -3.23 16.54 2.85
CA PRO A 167 -3.84 15.43 2.14
C PRO A 167 -2.82 14.40 1.63
N SER A 168 -2.96 13.16 2.09
CA SER A 168 -2.03 12.05 1.86
C SER A 168 -2.77 10.71 1.88
N ARG A 169 -2.08 9.63 1.49
CA ARG A 169 -2.56 8.30 1.86
C ARG A 169 -2.50 8.15 3.38
N ILE A 170 -3.48 7.49 3.98
CA ILE A 170 -3.46 7.22 5.44
C ILE A 170 -2.18 6.49 5.89
N SER A 171 -1.64 5.60 5.05
CA SER A 171 -0.38 4.90 5.31
C SER A 171 0.83 5.83 5.41
N GLU A 172 0.77 7.02 4.83
CA GLU A 172 1.83 8.03 4.95
C GLU A 172 1.75 8.73 6.31
N ILE A 173 0.55 9.08 6.79
CA ILE A 173 0.34 9.62 8.15
C ILE A 173 0.72 8.61 9.22
N LEU A 174 0.27 7.35 9.08
CA LEU A 174 0.58 6.29 10.04
C LEU A 174 2.07 5.96 10.11
N ALA A 175 2.83 6.29 9.05
CA ALA A 175 4.27 6.18 9.00
C ALA A 175 4.95 7.54 8.99
N LEU A 176 4.40 8.55 9.69
CA LEU A 176 5.13 9.78 9.99
C LEU A 176 6.11 9.55 11.14
N PRO A 177 7.30 10.17 11.09
CA PRO A 177 8.20 10.18 12.23
C PRO A 177 7.73 11.18 13.31
N ALA A 178 8.12 10.97 14.56
CA ALA A 178 7.72 11.84 15.67
C ALA A 178 8.36 13.24 15.53
N ASP A 179 9.54 13.34 14.95
CA ASP A 179 10.20 14.60 14.59
C ASP A 179 9.81 15.10 13.18
N CYS A 180 8.58 14.86 12.71
CA CYS A 180 8.16 15.28 11.37
C CYS A 180 8.00 16.80 11.19
N GLU A 181 7.82 17.56 12.27
CA GLU A 181 7.55 19.01 12.21
C GLU A 181 8.78 19.80 11.72
N ILE A 182 8.54 20.75 10.83
CA ILE A 182 9.57 21.68 10.32
C ILE A 182 8.99 23.09 10.19
N THR A 183 9.84 24.09 10.43
CA THR A 183 9.53 25.49 10.17
C THR A 183 10.67 26.11 9.38
N GLU A 184 10.36 26.73 8.24
CA GLU A 184 11.35 27.43 7.39
C GLU A 184 10.80 28.78 6.95
N CYS A 185 11.67 29.75 6.71
CA CYS A 185 11.27 31.02 6.10
C CYS A 185 11.20 30.86 4.57
N ASP A 186 10.12 31.31 3.95
CA ASP A 186 10.05 31.38 2.48
C ASP A 186 10.91 32.53 1.93
N GLY A 187 10.99 32.65 0.60
CA GLY A 187 11.75 33.72 -0.06
C GLY A 187 11.26 35.15 0.25
N LYS A 188 10.15 35.31 0.97
CA LYS A 188 9.62 36.60 1.45
C LYS A 188 9.82 36.79 2.96
N GLY A 189 10.55 35.89 3.62
CA GLY A 189 10.79 35.92 5.07
C GLY A 189 9.60 35.47 5.91
N ILE A 190 8.55 34.89 5.32
CA ILE A 190 7.38 34.41 6.05
C ILE A 190 7.67 33.01 6.59
N GLN A 191 7.49 32.80 7.89
CA GLN A 191 7.62 31.45 8.47
C GLN A 191 6.51 30.53 7.96
N ARG A 192 6.92 29.40 7.38
CA ARG A 192 6.07 28.32 6.91
C ARG A 192 6.27 27.12 7.81
N TYR A 193 5.17 26.56 8.30
CA TYR A 193 5.17 25.31 9.06
C TYR A 193 4.78 24.15 8.15
N GLY A 194 5.50 23.04 8.23
CA GLY A 194 5.31 21.88 7.39
C GLY A 194 5.55 20.57 8.13
N LEU A 195 5.20 19.47 7.46
CA LEU A 195 5.47 18.11 7.91
C LEU A 195 6.37 17.40 6.89
N ARG A 196 7.45 16.76 7.35
CA ARG A 196 8.36 15.96 6.51
C ARG A 196 7.77 14.57 6.25
N PHE A 197 7.46 14.28 4.98
CA PHE A 197 7.01 12.98 4.51
C PHE A 197 8.14 12.26 3.76
N PHE A 198 8.55 11.09 4.25
CA PHE A 198 9.50 10.25 3.54
C PHE A 198 8.77 9.39 2.49
N SER A 199 9.26 9.42 1.25
CA SER A 199 8.69 8.62 0.15
C SER A 199 9.44 7.30 0.01
N ALA A 200 8.70 6.22 -0.28
CA ALA A 200 9.25 4.89 -0.57
C ALA A 200 10.19 4.85 -1.80
N LYS A 201 10.14 5.87 -2.67
CA LYS A 201 10.87 5.90 -3.96
C LYS A 201 12.26 6.54 -3.91
N GLY A 202 12.90 6.63 -2.74
CA GLY A 202 14.31 7.05 -2.63
C GLY A 202 14.58 8.54 -2.92
N TYR A 203 13.54 9.35 -3.09
CA TYR A 203 13.67 10.81 -3.11
C TYR A 203 13.63 11.34 -1.68
N GLU A 204 14.49 12.31 -1.38
CA GLU A 204 14.57 13.04 -0.12
C GLU A 204 13.18 13.51 0.35
N GLY A 205 12.97 13.57 1.66
CA GLY A 205 11.65 13.78 2.26
C GLY A 205 10.90 14.98 1.67
N ASN A 206 9.67 14.76 1.18
CA ASN A 206 8.81 15.82 0.68
C ASN A 206 8.20 16.58 1.86
N ILE A 207 8.36 17.89 1.89
CA ILE A 207 7.70 18.72 2.91
C ILE A 207 6.29 19.06 2.43
N LYS A 208 5.30 18.77 3.26
CA LYS A 208 3.93 19.26 3.08
C LYS A 208 3.72 20.48 3.96
N TRP A 209 3.70 21.65 3.33
CA TRP A 209 3.42 22.92 3.98
C TRP A 209 1.94 22.99 4.41
N ILE A 210 1.72 23.34 5.66
CA ILE A 210 0.37 23.43 6.24
C ILE A 210 -0.16 24.84 6.04
N PRO A 211 -1.42 25.01 5.58
CA PRO A 211 -2.06 26.32 5.54
C PRO A 211 -2.03 27.01 6.91
N THR A 212 -1.76 28.32 6.93
CA THR A 212 -1.58 29.08 8.19
C THR A 212 -2.71 28.87 9.20
N LEU A 213 -3.96 28.84 8.73
CA LEU A 213 -5.15 28.63 9.56
C LEU A 213 -5.23 27.21 10.16
N MET A 214 -4.61 26.22 9.52
CA MET A 214 -4.59 24.83 9.96
C MET A 214 -3.39 24.49 10.86
N ILE A 215 -2.44 25.40 11.04
CA ILE A 215 -1.25 25.16 11.89
C ILE A 215 -1.65 24.75 13.32
N PRO A 216 -2.61 25.41 14.01
CA PRO A 216 -3.00 25.00 15.36
C PRO A 216 -3.61 23.59 15.40
N VAL A 217 -4.39 23.24 14.37
CA VAL A 217 -5.02 21.91 14.22
C VAL A 217 -3.95 20.84 14.03
N ALA A 218 -3.00 21.07 13.12
CA ALA A 218 -1.89 20.16 12.86
C ALA A 218 -1.04 19.95 14.11
N LYS A 219 -0.63 21.03 14.80
CA LYS A 219 0.16 20.94 16.03
C LYS A 219 -0.57 20.18 17.13
N LYS A 220 -1.86 20.47 17.36
CA LYS A 220 -2.67 19.74 18.35
C LYS A 220 -2.72 18.23 18.04
N ALA A 221 -2.92 17.87 16.78
CA ALA A 221 -2.93 16.47 16.35
C ALA A 221 -1.56 15.79 16.53
N ILE A 222 -0.46 16.45 16.18
CA ILE A 222 0.90 15.92 16.38
C ILE A 222 1.20 15.72 17.87
N THR A 223 0.88 16.70 18.73
CA THR A 223 1.09 16.59 20.19
C THR A 223 0.34 15.39 20.76
N ARG A 224 -0.96 15.27 20.46
CA ARG A 224 -1.78 14.12 20.88
C ARG A 224 -1.18 12.78 20.46
N LEU A 225 -0.73 12.66 19.21
CA LEU A 225 -0.11 11.44 18.71
C LEU A 225 1.26 11.16 19.33
N LYS A 226 2.07 12.19 19.60
CA LYS A 226 3.35 12.07 20.31
C LYS A 226 3.18 11.56 21.74
N GLU A 227 2.17 12.07 22.43
CA GLU A 227 1.82 11.65 23.80
C GLU A 227 1.34 10.21 23.82
N LEU A 228 0.41 9.84 22.94
CA LEU A 228 -0.07 8.46 22.81
C LEU A 228 1.05 7.48 22.47
N SER A 229 1.95 7.83 21.55
CA SER A 229 3.05 6.95 21.13
C SER A 229 4.25 6.93 22.08
N SER A 230 4.29 7.79 23.09
CA SER A 230 5.45 7.99 23.97
C SER A 230 6.00 6.69 24.56
N GLN A 231 5.14 5.90 25.22
CA GLN A 231 5.52 4.65 25.88
C GLN A 231 6.02 3.60 24.88
N ALA A 232 5.34 3.46 23.75
CA ALA A 232 5.71 2.48 22.73
C ALA A 232 7.05 2.85 22.06
N ARG A 233 7.30 4.15 21.81
CA ARG A 233 8.58 4.64 21.30
C ARG A 233 9.72 4.47 22.30
N LEU A 234 9.47 4.72 23.59
CA LEU A 234 10.45 4.48 24.66
C LEU A 234 10.82 2.99 24.75
N LEU A 235 9.83 2.10 24.76
CA LEU A 235 10.06 0.65 24.73
C LEU A 235 10.87 0.25 23.50
N ALA A 236 10.52 0.74 22.32
CA ALA A 236 11.28 0.46 21.10
C ALA A 236 12.74 0.92 21.20
N ALA A 237 12.99 2.12 21.75
CA ALA A 237 14.34 2.62 21.96
C ALA A 237 15.13 1.78 22.98
N GLU A 238 14.48 1.30 24.03
CA GLU A 238 15.08 0.42 25.04
C GLU A 238 15.44 -0.95 24.46
N ILE A 239 14.53 -1.57 23.71
CA ILE A 239 14.78 -2.82 22.98
C ILE A 239 15.98 -2.65 22.05
N GLN A 240 16.04 -1.54 21.29
CA GLN A 240 17.13 -1.27 20.35
C GLN A 240 18.49 -1.12 21.05
N LYS A 241 18.53 -0.50 22.24
CA LYS A 241 19.75 -0.38 23.06
C LYS A 241 20.20 -1.72 23.67
N ASN A 242 19.25 -2.54 24.10
CA ASN A 242 19.52 -3.78 24.85
C ASN A 242 19.65 -5.02 23.94
N HIS A 243 19.39 -4.91 22.64
CA HIS A 243 19.44 -6.02 21.68
C HIS A 243 20.84 -6.70 21.55
N SER A 244 21.88 -6.07 22.10
CA SER A 244 23.26 -6.59 22.18
C SER A 244 23.54 -7.42 23.45
N ASN A 245 22.68 -7.38 24.47
CA ASN A 245 22.86 -8.12 25.72
C ASN A 245 21.88 -9.31 25.78
N SER A 246 22.40 -10.52 25.95
CA SER A 246 21.71 -11.83 25.81
C SER A 246 20.56 -12.11 26.80
N THR A 247 20.07 -11.13 27.56
CA THR A 247 19.20 -11.33 28.74
C THR A 247 17.73 -11.03 28.44
N MET A 248 17.17 -11.62 27.38
CA MET A 248 15.84 -11.24 26.89
C MET A 248 15.01 -12.43 26.39
N GLY A 249 14.76 -13.41 27.26
CA GLY A 249 13.98 -14.61 26.91
C GLY A 249 12.52 -14.31 26.56
N THR A 250 11.86 -13.40 27.29
CA THR A 250 10.43 -13.08 27.12
C THR A 250 10.13 -11.93 26.15
N LEU A 251 11.03 -10.95 25.97
CA LEU A 251 10.76 -9.84 25.03
C LEU A 251 11.06 -10.22 23.57
N LYS A 252 11.87 -11.25 23.30
CA LYS A 252 12.18 -11.69 21.91
C LYS A 252 10.93 -12.11 21.12
N GLU A 253 9.93 -12.71 21.77
CA GLU A 253 8.70 -13.17 21.10
C GLU A 253 7.75 -12.02 20.72
N ASN A 254 7.88 -10.86 21.37
CA ASN A 254 7.03 -9.69 21.17
C ASN A 254 7.64 -8.61 20.27
N ILE A 255 8.85 -8.84 19.75
CA ILE A 255 9.53 -7.92 18.83
C ILE A 255 9.03 -8.17 17.39
N PRO A 256 8.58 -7.13 16.67
CA PRO A 256 8.22 -7.26 15.25
C PRO A 256 9.40 -7.74 14.40
N GLN A 257 9.14 -8.59 13.40
CA GLN A 257 10.16 -9.15 12.52
C GLN A 257 11.00 -8.08 11.79
N ASP A 258 10.40 -6.94 11.46
CA ASP A 258 11.06 -5.87 10.72
C ASP A 258 11.88 -4.91 11.61
N PHE A 259 11.88 -5.14 12.93
CA PHE A 259 12.58 -4.30 13.91
C PHE A 259 14.10 -4.18 13.59
N PRO A 260 14.74 -3.01 13.77
CA PRO A 260 14.22 -1.75 14.35
C PRO A 260 13.42 -0.89 13.36
N TRP A 261 13.21 -1.34 12.12
CA TRP A 261 12.59 -0.53 11.07
C TRP A 261 11.08 -0.62 11.10
N TYR A 262 10.42 0.50 11.42
CA TYR A 262 8.98 0.64 11.23
C TYR A 262 8.63 0.74 9.74
N ASP A 263 9.44 1.48 8.98
CA ASP A 263 9.34 1.58 7.53
C ASP A 263 10.75 1.75 6.97
N ARG A 264 11.35 0.64 6.51
CA ARG A 264 12.73 0.60 6.02
C ARG A 264 12.92 1.46 4.77
N GLU A 265 11.93 1.52 3.88
CA GLU A 265 12.01 2.33 2.65
C GLU A 265 12.05 3.82 2.97
N LYS A 266 11.32 4.23 4.02
CA LYS A 266 11.27 5.61 4.51
C LYS A 266 12.35 5.94 5.54
N LYS A 267 13.18 4.97 5.93
CA LYS A 267 14.18 5.09 7.00
C LYS A 267 13.57 5.52 8.34
N ILE A 268 12.40 4.98 8.69
CA ILE A 268 11.72 5.27 9.96
C ILE A 268 11.88 4.08 10.88
N GLU A 269 12.45 4.33 12.05
CA GLU A 269 12.58 3.34 13.12
C GLU A 269 11.34 3.31 14.01
N TYR A 270 11.08 2.19 14.68
CA TYR A 270 10.02 2.07 15.68
C TYR A 270 10.16 3.12 16.79
N SER A 271 11.39 3.40 17.23
CA SER A 271 11.72 4.41 18.25
C SER A 271 11.29 5.84 17.87
N ASN A 272 11.12 6.12 16.57
CA ASN A 272 10.72 7.43 16.05
C ASN A 272 9.35 7.41 15.34
N ALA A 273 8.57 6.33 15.41
CA ALA A 273 7.29 6.26 14.69
C ALA A 273 6.16 6.99 15.45
N LEU A 274 5.60 8.06 14.87
CA LEU A 274 4.59 8.94 15.50
C LEU A 274 3.32 8.21 15.92
N CYS A 275 2.89 7.23 15.12
CA CYS A 275 1.64 6.49 15.35
C CYS A 275 1.88 5.10 15.96
N LEU A 276 3.06 4.83 16.52
CA LEU A 276 3.34 3.56 17.20
C LEU A 276 2.57 3.47 18.51
N LEU A 277 2.03 2.29 18.81
CA LEU A 277 1.24 2.02 20.02
C LEU A 277 1.72 0.73 20.68
N THR A 278 1.18 0.44 21.86
CA THR A 278 1.24 -0.90 22.45
C THR A 278 -0.05 -1.68 22.19
N GLU A 279 0.02 -3.01 22.20
CA GLU A 279 -1.16 -3.87 21.97
C GLU A 279 -2.26 -3.56 23.00
N GLY A 280 -3.51 -3.43 22.51
CA GLY A 280 -4.67 -3.10 23.34
C GLY A 280 -4.74 -1.65 23.84
N GLN A 281 -3.76 -0.78 23.52
CA GLN A 281 -3.70 0.59 24.07
C GLN A 281 -4.96 1.44 23.83
N LEU A 282 -5.61 1.26 22.68
CA LEU A 282 -6.78 2.05 22.28
C LEU A 282 -8.09 1.26 22.36
N ASN A 283 -8.07 0.05 22.90
CA ASN A 283 -9.26 -0.80 22.98
C ASN A 283 -9.73 -0.87 24.44
N GLN A 284 -10.99 -0.52 24.69
CA GLN A 284 -11.56 -0.53 26.04
C GLN A 284 -11.77 -1.94 26.60
N ASN A 285 -11.95 -2.93 25.72
CA ASN A 285 -12.29 -4.31 26.08
C ASN A 285 -11.07 -5.25 26.10
N LYS A 286 -9.93 -4.83 25.55
CA LYS A 286 -8.70 -5.63 25.55
C LYS A 286 -7.75 -5.19 26.65
N LYS A 287 -7.09 -6.16 27.27
CA LYS A 287 -5.99 -5.89 28.21
C LYS A 287 -4.85 -5.19 27.46
N LYS A 288 -4.40 -4.05 27.98
CA LYS A 288 -3.21 -3.35 27.49
C LYS A 288 -1.96 -4.18 27.79
N MET A 289 -1.21 -4.54 26.76
CA MET A 289 0.09 -5.21 26.90
C MET A 289 1.19 -4.17 26.69
N LEU A 290 1.86 -3.76 27.76
CA LEU A 290 2.84 -2.68 27.72
C LEU A 290 4.15 -3.08 27.03
N ASP A 291 4.44 -4.37 26.96
CA ASP A 291 5.66 -4.98 26.42
C ASP A 291 5.55 -5.40 24.95
N LYS A 292 4.37 -5.21 24.33
CA LYS A 292 4.10 -5.61 22.95
C LYS A 292 3.81 -4.42 22.07
N LEU A 293 4.69 -4.17 21.10
CA LEU A 293 4.53 -3.10 20.12
C LEU A 293 3.42 -3.43 19.11
N PHE A 294 2.57 -2.46 18.82
CA PHE A 294 1.49 -2.55 17.86
C PHE A 294 1.60 -1.47 16.79
N ARG A 295 1.53 -1.90 15.52
CA ARG A 295 1.63 -1.03 14.35
C ARG A 295 0.27 -0.76 13.70
N PRO A 296 -0.22 0.49 13.82
CA PRO A 296 -1.16 1.15 12.95
C PRO A 296 -1.28 0.64 11.51
N THR A 297 -2.41 0.08 11.06
CA THR A 297 -2.66 -0.01 9.60
C THR A 297 -4.03 0.55 9.24
N MET A 298 -4.32 0.73 7.95
CA MET A 298 -5.61 1.23 7.49
C MET A 298 -6.79 0.36 7.95
N SER A 299 -6.60 -0.95 8.15
CA SER A 299 -7.67 -1.82 8.65
C SER A 299 -8.14 -1.41 10.03
N PHE A 300 -7.27 -0.82 10.84
CA PHE A 300 -7.59 -0.34 12.18
C PHE A 300 -8.74 0.66 12.17
N PHE A 301 -8.94 1.44 11.11
CA PHE A 301 -10.04 2.41 10.99
C PHE A 301 -11.32 1.81 10.42
N LYS A 302 -11.26 0.57 9.91
CA LYS A 302 -12.37 -0.11 9.25
C LYS A 302 -13.04 -1.14 10.16
N THR A 303 -12.25 -1.82 10.99
CA THR A 303 -12.72 -2.91 11.85
C THR A 303 -13.72 -2.46 12.90
N ASP A 304 -13.63 -1.22 13.36
CA ASP A 304 -14.51 -0.68 14.41
C ASP A 304 -15.96 -0.46 13.94
N ILE A 305 -16.22 -0.55 12.63
CA ILE A 305 -17.55 -0.36 12.03
C ILE A 305 -18.27 -1.72 11.83
N VAL A 306 -17.55 -2.84 11.94
CA VAL A 306 -18.08 -4.16 11.61
C VAL A 306 -18.72 -4.87 12.81
N ASP A 307 -18.48 -4.39 14.04
CA ASP A 307 -19.05 -4.98 15.26
C ASP A 307 -20.44 -4.40 15.64
N SER A 308 -21.14 -3.77 14.69
CA SER A 308 -22.48 -3.22 14.89
C SER A 308 -23.53 -3.88 13.99
N ASP A 309 -23.57 -5.22 14.02
CA ASP A 309 -24.71 -6.07 13.62
C ASP A 309 -24.96 -7.13 14.69
#